data_AF-A0A7G2MJ28-F1
#
_entry.id   AF-A0A7G2MJ28-F1
#
_cell.length_a   1.000
_cell.length_b   1.000
_cell.length_c   1.000
_cell.angle_alpha   90.00
_cell.angle_beta   90.00
_cell.angle_gamma   90.00
#
_symmetry.space_group_name_H-M   'P 1'
#
loop_
_entity.id
_entity.type
_entity.pdbx_description
1 polymer ?
#
loop_
_entity_poly.entity_id
_entity_poly.type
_entity_poly.pdbx_seq_one_letter_code
_entity_poly.pdbx_strand_id
1 'polypeptide(L)'
;MVIIICMFISSCSQEDSNPMFETNSETHINNLESKALPSVLVTIWIRKQVSFGQYVAITGDGAELGNWTPANSIPLLEDANQENYHSASVYLLKGKTYEFKPLVLNRGDKSVVEWGDDPNIVISLPSDFPGGTFTLVHTWD
;
A
#
# COMPACT_ATOMS: atom_id res chain seq x y z
N MET A 1 28.92 15.00 0.45
CA MET A 1 27.80 14.30 1.10
C MET A 1 27.62 14.96 2.46
N VAL A 2 26.57 15.77 2.62
CA VAL A 2 26.31 16.50 3.86
C VAL A 2 25.26 15.70 4.62
N ILE A 3 25.64 15.13 5.76
CA ILE A 3 24.74 14.41 6.66
C ILE A 3 24.42 15.37 7.80
N ILE A 4 23.17 15.82 7.88
CA ILE A 4 22.65 16.63 8.99
C ILE A 4 21.95 15.66 9.94
N ILE A 5 22.56 15.43 11.10
CA ILE A 5 21.99 14.65 12.21
C ILE A 5 21.37 15.66 13.17
N CYS A 6 20.04 15.68 13.27
CA CYS A 6 19.34 16.46 14.30
C CYS A 6 19.02 15.56 15.49
N MET A 7 19.56 15.92 16.66
CA MET A 7 19.22 15.40 18.00
C MET A 7 17.99 16.11 18.59
N PHE A 8 17.54 15.61 19.75
CA PHE A 8 16.56 16.15 20.73
C PHE A 8 15.14 15.59 20.59
N ILE A 9 14.42 15.19 21.64
CA ILE A 9 14.69 15.02 23.09
C ILE A 9 13.69 13.98 23.61
N SER A 10 14.16 13.11 24.50
CA SER A 10 13.32 12.24 25.33
C SER A 10 12.60 13.09 26.39
N SER A 11 11.30 12.90 26.56
CA SER A 11 10.61 13.29 27.79
C SER A 11 9.80 12.11 28.32
N CYS A 12 10.22 11.66 29.50
CA CYS A 12 9.59 10.67 30.35
C CYS A 12 8.78 11.38 31.43
N SER A 13 7.60 10.87 31.80
CA SER A 13 6.93 10.97 33.12
C SER A 13 5.48 10.48 32.97
N GLN A 14 4.82 9.78 33.90
CA GLN A 14 5.11 9.51 35.31
C GLN A 14 4.25 8.31 35.77
N GLU A 15 4.80 7.50 36.68
CA GLU A 15 4.08 6.58 37.58
C GLU A 15 3.13 7.37 38.50
N ASP A 16 1.98 6.79 38.85
CA ASP A 16 1.42 6.94 40.19
C ASP A 16 0.63 5.70 40.60
N SER A 17 0.86 5.29 41.85
CA SER A 17 0.54 3.99 42.44
C SER A 17 -0.76 4.04 43.27
N ASN A 18 -1.55 2.97 43.31
CA ASN A 18 -2.21 2.47 44.55
C ASN A 18 -2.84 1.06 44.37
N PRO A 19 -3.09 0.31 45.47
CA PRO A 19 -2.88 -1.13 45.49
C PRO A 19 -4.17 -1.98 45.51
N MET A 20 -3.97 -3.24 45.10
CA MET A 20 -4.67 -4.46 45.53
C MET A 20 -6.20 -4.44 45.69
N PHE A 21 -6.88 -5.06 44.72
CA PHE A 21 -7.93 -6.03 45.02
C PHE A 21 -7.73 -7.25 44.12
N GLU A 22 -7.27 -8.35 44.71
CA GLU A 22 -7.24 -9.66 44.06
C GLU A 22 -8.68 -10.14 43.87
N THR A 23 -9.10 -10.26 42.62
CA THR A 23 -10.19 -11.17 42.25
C THR A 23 -9.75 -11.93 41.02
N ASN A 24 -9.12 -13.05 41.32
CA ASN A 24 -8.79 -14.17 40.47
C ASN A 24 -10.07 -14.66 39.79
N SER A 25 -10.27 -14.19 38.57
CA SER A 25 -11.10 -14.83 37.56
C SER A 25 -10.34 -14.72 36.25
N GLU A 26 -9.55 -15.76 35.98
CA GLU A 26 -8.88 -15.98 34.71
C GLU A 26 -9.93 -16.14 33.60
N THR A 27 -10.36 -15.03 33.03
CA THR A 27 -10.75 -15.04 31.62
C THR A 27 -9.51 -14.65 30.85
N HIS A 28 -8.77 -15.64 30.36
CA HIS A 28 -7.81 -15.47 29.27
C HIS A 28 -8.62 -15.08 28.01
N ILE A 29 -9.14 -13.85 28.00
CA ILE A 29 -9.40 -13.16 26.75
C ILE A 29 -8.00 -12.80 26.30
N ASN A 30 -7.43 -13.65 25.44
CA ASN A 30 -6.31 -13.24 24.62
C ASN A 30 -6.81 -12.00 23.88
N ASN A 31 -6.52 -10.83 24.44
CA ASN A 31 -6.55 -9.57 23.75
C ASN A 31 -5.43 -9.68 22.71
N LEU A 32 -5.70 -10.43 21.64
CA LEU A 32 -5.09 -10.17 20.35
C LEU A 32 -5.63 -8.82 19.93
N GLU A 33 -5.16 -7.76 20.60
CA GLU A 33 -4.95 -6.50 19.91
C GLU A 33 -4.07 -6.88 18.73
N SER A 34 -4.72 -7.13 17.59
CA SER A 34 -4.08 -7.10 16.29
C SER A 34 -3.47 -5.71 16.21
N LYS A 35 -2.22 -5.59 16.65
CA LYS A 35 -1.43 -4.38 16.45
C LYS A 35 -1.32 -4.27 14.94
N ALA A 36 -2.19 -3.43 14.35
CA ALA A 36 -2.22 -3.21 12.92
C ALA A 36 -0.79 -2.88 12.49
N LEU A 37 -0.27 -3.64 11.52
CA LEU A 37 1.07 -3.42 11.01
C LEU A 37 1.12 -1.99 10.43
N PRO A 38 2.17 -1.21 10.73
CA PRO A 38 2.24 0.16 10.27
C PRO A 38 2.24 0.19 8.74
N SER A 39 1.41 1.03 8.15
CA SER A 39 1.27 1.17 6.70
C SER A 39 1.77 2.52 6.19
N VAL A 40 1.98 2.61 4.87
CA VAL A 40 2.36 3.80 4.11
C VAL A 40 1.37 3.97 2.97
N LEU A 41 0.93 5.21 2.74
CA LEU A 41 0.12 5.54 1.56
C LEU A 41 1.02 5.68 0.35
N VAL A 42 0.81 4.83 -0.65
CA VAL A 42 1.57 4.79 -1.89
C VAL A 42 0.65 5.18 -3.04
N THR A 43 0.99 6.26 -3.74
CA THR A 43 0.29 6.69 -4.95
C THR A 43 1.02 6.16 -6.18
N ILE A 44 0.32 5.38 -6.98
CA ILE A 44 0.85 4.74 -8.18
C ILE A 44 0.23 5.44 -9.37
N TRP A 45 1.09 5.88 -10.29
CA TRP A 45 0.73 6.48 -11.57
C TRP A 45 1.19 5.56 -12.69
N ILE A 46 0.27 5.18 -13.57
CA ILE A 46 0.53 4.39 -14.76
C ILE A 46 0.15 5.22 -15.99
N ARG A 47 1.09 5.39 -16.91
CA ARG A 47 0.80 5.96 -18.23
C ARG A 47 0.52 4.83 -19.22
N LYS A 48 -0.72 4.72 -19.70
CA LYS A 48 -1.15 3.76 -20.73
C LYS A 48 -2.35 4.28 -21.50
N GLN A 49 -2.27 4.22 -22.83
CA GLN A 49 -3.42 4.48 -23.69
C GLN A 49 -4.34 3.25 -23.70
N VAL A 50 -5.64 3.47 -23.49
CA VAL A 50 -6.66 2.41 -23.48
C VAL A 50 -7.76 2.72 -24.50
N SER A 51 -8.43 1.69 -24.99
CA SER A 51 -9.56 1.87 -25.91
C SER A 51 -10.85 2.19 -25.16
N PHE A 52 -11.86 2.71 -25.87
CA PHE A 52 -13.18 2.94 -25.29
C PHE A 52 -13.74 1.66 -24.66
N GLY A 53 -14.25 1.77 -23.43
CA GLY A 53 -14.77 0.63 -22.67
C GLY A 53 -13.72 -0.16 -21.89
N GLN A 54 -12.45 0.24 -21.92
CA GLN A 54 -11.38 -0.35 -21.13
C GLN A 54 -10.95 0.56 -19.97
N TYR A 55 -10.18 0.02 -19.03
CA TYR A 55 -9.56 0.79 -17.95
C TYR A 55 -8.27 0.10 -17.47
N VAL A 56 -7.39 0.89 -16.84
CA VAL A 56 -6.15 0.39 -16.23
C VAL A 56 -6.42 -0.03 -14.79
N ALA A 57 -5.85 -1.17 -14.39
CA ALA A 57 -5.84 -1.64 -13.02
C ALA A 57 -4.43 -2.11 -12.63
N ILE A 58 -4.20 -2.38 -11.34
CA ILE A 58 -3.00 -3.06 -10.84
C ILE A 58 -3.39 -4.28 -10.01
N THR A 59 -2.60 -5.35 -10.10
CA THR A 59 -2.65 -6.45 -9.13
C THR A 59 -1.26 -6.95 -8.80
N GLY A 60 -1.09 -7.53 -7.62
CA GLY A 60 0.21 -7.93 -7.11
C GLY A 60 0.13 -8.72 -5.81
N ASP A 61 1.24 -8.71 -5.09
CA ASP A 61 1.43 -9.44 -3.85
C ASP A 61 0.56 -8.93 -2.70
N GLY A 62 -0.01 -9.89 -1.96
CA GLY A 62 -0.78 -9.59 -0.76
C GLY A 62 -2.20 -9.14 -1.04
N ALA A 63 -3.00 -9.12 0.03
CA ALA A 63 -4.38 -8.69 -0.04
C ALA A 63 -4.51 -7.22 -0.41
N GLU A 64 -3.49 -6.41 -0.08
CA GLU A 64 -3.40 -4.99 -0.38
C GLU A 64 -3.31 -4.69 -1.87
N LEU A 65 -2.88 -5.66 -2.69
CA LEU A 65 -2.74 -5.55 -4.15
C LEU A 65 -3.55 -6.64 -4.89
N GLY A 66 -4.45 -7.34 -4.20
CA GLY A 66 -5.39 -8.28 -4.85
C GLY A 66 -4.85 -9.68 -5.11
N ASN A 67 -3.72 -10.09 -4.53
CA ASN A 67 -3.15 -11.44 -4.60
C ASN A 67 -3.06 -12.01 -6.04
N TRP A 68 -2.51 -11.23 -6.97
CA TRP A 68 -2.38 -11.60 -8.39
C TRP A 68 -3.69 -12.05 -9.07
N THR A 69 -4.84 -11.65 -8.52
CA THR A 69 -6.16 -12.03 -9.02
C THR A 69 -6.77 -10.83 -9.75
N PRO A 70 -6.94 -10.86 -11.09
CA PRO A 70 -7.47 -9.73 -11.85
C PRO A 70 -8.83 -9.23 -11.37
N ALA A 71 -9.69 -10.11 -10.87
CA ALA A 71 -11.00 -9.74 -10.31
C ALA A 71 -10.88 -8.88 -9.03
N ASN A 72 -9.77 -9.01 -8.30
CA ASN A 72 -9.43 -8.25 -7.09
C ASN A 72 -8.43 -7.12 -7.37
N SER A 73 -8.15 -6.84 -8.64
CA SER A 73 -7.27 -5.74 -9.03
C SER A 73 -7.83 -4.40 -8.59
N ILE A 74 -6.93 -3.45 -8.39
CA ILE A 74 -7.25 -2.09 -7.96
C ILE A 74 -7.41 -1.25 -9.22
N PRO A 75 -8.60 -0.69 -9.50
CA PRO A 75 -8.80 0.17 -10.65
C PRO A 75 -8.07 1.50 -10.45
N LEU A 76 -7.43 2.00 -11.51
CA LEU A 76 -6.82 3.32 -11.52
C LEU A 76 -7.80 4.32 -12.15
N LEU A 77 -7.81 5.54 -11.61
CA LEU A 77 -8.61 6.64 -12.11
C LEU A 77 -7.81 7.44 -13.13
N GLU A 78 -8.41 7.71 -14.29
CA GLU A 78 -7.82 8.58 -15.30
C GLU A 78 -7.66 10.01 -14.76
N ASP A 79 -6.49 10.60 -15.03
CA ASP A 79 -6.21 11.98 -14.65
C ASP A 79 -6.86 12.96 -15.64
N ALA A 80 -7.62 13.91 -15.12
CA ALA A 80 -8.37 14.86 -15.94
C ALA A 80 -7.48 15.89 -16.66
N ASN A 81 -6.22 16.05 -16.23
CA ASN A 81 -5.30 17.07 -16.73
C ASN A 81 -4.14 16.47 -17.56
N GLN A 82 -3.98 15.15 -17.55
CA GLN A 82 -2.89 14.44 -18.21
C GLN A 82 -3.42 13.23 -18.98
N GLU A 83 -3.43 13.34 -20.31
CA GLU A 83 -3.89 12.24 -21.17
C GLU A 83 -3.12 10.94 -20.91
N ASN A 84 -3.87 9.84 -20.86
CA ASN A 84 -3.35 8.48 -20.65
C ASN A 84 -2.67 8.24 -19.30
N TYR A 85 -2.71 9.18 -18.35
CA TYR A 85 -2.24 8.96 -16.98
C TYR A 85 -3.40 8.45 -16.13
N HIS A 86 -3.14 7.40 -15.36
CA HIS A 86 -4.09 6.79 -14.45
C HIS A 86 -3.45 6.63 -13.08
N SER A 87 -4.18 6.85 -11.99
CA SER A 87 -3.64 6.73 -10.65
C SER A 87 -4.56 6.12 -9.61
N ALA A 88 -3.95 5.53 -8.59
CA ALA A 88 -4.61 5.07 -7.37
C ALA A 88 -3.66 5.20 -6.18
N SER A 89 -4.22 5.44 -4.99
CA SER A 89 -3.47 5.41 -3.74
C SER A 89 -3.83 4.16 -2.94
N VAL A 90 -2.81 3.41 -2.50
CA VAL A 90 -2.94 2.14 -1.79
C VAL A 90 -2.16 2.18 -0.47
N TYR A 91 -2.70 1.59 0.58
CA TYR A 91 -1.98 1.43 1.84
C TYR A 91 -1.18 0.13 1.82
N LEU A 92 0.14 0.23 1.92
CA LEU A 92 1.04 -0.93 1.94
C LEU A 92 1.75 -1.01 3.29
N LEU A 93 1.92 -2.22 3.83
CA LEU A 93 2.61 -2.45 5.10
C LEU A 93 4.11 -2.17 4.98
N LYS A 94 4.68 -1.55 6.02
CA LYS A 94 6.12 -1.36 6.18
C LYS A 94 6.82 -2.69 6.49
N GLY A 95 8.11 -2.75 6.19
CA GLY A 95 8.97 -3.92 6.40
C GLY A 95 8.75 -5.04 5.37
N LYS A 96 8.10 -4.76 4.25
CA LYS A 96 7.75 -5.74 3.22
C LYS A 96 8.13 -5.23 1.83
N THR A 97 8.47 -6.19 0.96
CA THR A 97 8.60 -5.98 -0.48
C THR A 97 7.36 -6.54 -1.16
N TYR A 98 6.82 -5.77 -2.10
CA TYR A 98 5.68 -6.13 -2.93
C TYR A 98 6.10 -6.16 -4.39
N GLU A 99 5.67 -7.16 -5.12
CA GLU A 99 5.64 -7.15 -6.56
C GLU A 99 4.22 -6.88 -7.06
N PHE A 100 4.09 -6.16 -8.17
CA PHE A 100 2.82 -5.97 -8.84
C PHE A 100 3.01 -5.78 -10.34
N LYS A 101 1.91 -5.91 -11.07
CA LYS A 101 1.86 -5.65 -12.49
C LYS A 101 0.57 -4.88 -12.84
N PRO A 102 0.66 -3.89 -13.74
CA PRO A 102 -0.53 -3.23 -14.24
C PRO A 102 -1.19 -4.07 -15.34
N LEU A 103 -2.48 -3.90 -15.56
CA LEU A 103 -3.26 -4.64 -16.55
C LEU A 103 -4.40 -3.79 -17.11
N VAL A 104 -4.76 -4.03 -18.37
CA VAL A 104 -5.95 -3.45 -18.99
C VAL A 104 -7.10 -4.44 -18.85
N LEU A 105 -8.24 -3.93 -18.38
CA LEU A 105 -9.47 -4.70 -18.22
C LEU A 105 -10.59 -4.10 -19.05
N ASN A 106 -11.48 -4.96 -19.54
CA ASN A 106 -12.76 -4.52 -20.11
C ASN A 106 -13.71 -4.09 -18.97
N ARG A 107 -14.34 -2.94 -19.10
CA ARG A 107 -15.26 -2.40 -18.06
C ARG A 107 -16.52 -3.25 -17.87
N GLY A 108 -16.98 -3.93 -18.92
CA GLY A 108 -18.22 -4.71 -18.91
C GLY A 108 -18.14 -6.00 -18.08
N ASP A 109 -17.08 -6.78 -18.26
CA ASP A 109 -16.93 -8.13 -17.71
C ASP A 109 -15.65 -8.33 -16.88
N LYS A 110 -14.78 -7.31 -16.80
CA LYS A 110 -13.47 -7.35 -16.14
C LYS A 110 -12.53 -8.42 -16.72
N SER A 111 -12.74 -8.85 -17.96
CA SER A 111 -11.80 -9.75 -18.62
C SER A 111 -10.45 -9.04 -18.85
N VAL A 112 -9.35 -9.75 -18.66
CA VAL A 112 -8.01 -9.21 -18.95
C VAL A 112 -7.81 -9.06 -20.45
N VAL A 113 -7.49 -7.85 -20.88
CA VAL A 113 -7.13 -7.51 -22.26
C VAL A 113 -5.63 -7.65 -22.45
N GLU A 114 -4.87 -7.09 -21.52
CA GLU A 114 -3.42 -6.94 -21.63
C GLU A 114 -2.79 -6.93 -20.23
N TRP A 115 -1.64 -7.57 -20.09
CA TRP A 115 -0.77 -7.43 -18.93
C TRP A 115 0.37 -6.48 -19.28
N GLY A 116 0.82 -5.67 -18.32
CA GLY A 116 2.00 -4.84 -18.49
C GLY A 116 3.28 -5.65 -18.69
N ASP A 117 4.33 -4.94 -19.08
CA ASP A 117 5.63 -5.53 -19.43
C ASP A 117 6.26 -6.34 -18.30
N ASP A 118 7.12 -7.29 -18.68
CA ASP A 118 8.06 -7.93 -17.76
C ASP A 118 9.31 -7.07 -17.59
N PRO A 119 9.97 -7.08 -16.41
CA PRO A 119 9.60 -7.83 -15.20
C PRO A 119 8.50 -7.16 -14.38
N ASN A 120 8.02 -7.86 -13.35
CA ASN A 120 7.13 -7.26 -12.33
C ASN A 120 7.74 -5.99 -11.71
N ILE A 121 6.89 -5.05 -11.36
CA ILE A 121 7.29 -3.81 -10.68
C ILE A 121 7.43 -4.09 -9.19
N VAL A 122 8.56 -3.71 -8.61
CA VAL A 122 8.89 -3.98 -7.20
C VAL A 122 8.79 -2.70 -6.36
N ILE A 123 8.08 -2.77 -5.23
CA ILE A 123 8.03 -1.74 -4.20
C ILE A 123 8.59 -2.32 -2.90
N SER A 124 9.71 -1.79 -2.42
CA SER A 124 10.28 -2.14 -1.12
C SER A 124 10.01 -1.03 -0.11
N LEU A 125 9.30 -1.37 0.97
CA LEU A 125 9.00 -0.44 2.06
C LEU A 125 9.78 -0.86 3.32
N PRO A 126 10.87 -0.17 3.67
CA PRO A 126 11.62 -0.45 4.89
C PRO A 126 10.76 -0.32 6.15
N SER A 127 11.06 -1.09 7.20
CA SER A 127 10.33 -1.05 8.48
C SER A 127 10.48 0.30 9.19
N ASP A 128 11.60 0.98 8.97
CA ASP A 128 11.95 2.29 9.52
C ASP A 128 11.49 3.46 8.63
N PHE A 129 10.65 3.20 7.62
CA PHE A 129 10.13 4.27 6.76
C PHE A 129 9.46 5.36 7.63
N PRO A 130 9.95 6.62 7.57
CA PRO A 130 9.60 7.66 8.54
C PRO A 130 8.14 8.14 8.43
N GLY A 131 7.41 7.72 7.40
CA GLY A 131 6.07 8.18 7.07
C GLY A 131 6.08 9.12 5.86
N GLY A 132 4.89 9.53 5.40
CA GLY A 132 4.71 10.32 4.19
C GLY A 132 4.08 9.53 3.04
N THR A 133 3.96 10.17 1.89
CA THR A 133 3.46 9.58 0.64
C THR A 133 4.61 9.18 -0.27
N PHE A 134 4.55 7.96 -0.80
CA PHE A 134 5.45 7.48 -1.85
C PHE A 134 4.74 7.59 -3.19
N THR A 135 5.36 8.22 -4.18
CA THR A 135 4.81 8.32 -5.54
C THR A 135 5.64 7.49 -6.50
N LEU A 136 5.00 6.52 -7.16
CA LEU A 136 5.58 5.74 -8.24
C LEU A 136 4.97 6.21 -9.56
N VAL A 137 5.80 6.44 -10.58
CA VAL A 137 5.34 6.71 -11.95
C VAL A 137 5.94 5.65 -12.86
N HIS A 138 5.11 4.99 -13.65
CA HIS A 138 5.52 3.96 -14.60
C HIS A 138 4.81 4.13 -15.93
N THR A 139 5.51 3.86 -17.03
CA THR A 139 4.99 3.90 -18.39
C THR A 139 5.14 2.51 -18.98
N TRP A 140 4.08 2.05 -19.63
CA TRP A 140 4.07 0.79 -20.39
C TRP A 140 3.42 1.08 -21.75
N ASP A 141 4.05 0.61 -22.82
CA ASP A 141 3.63 0.86 -24.22
C ASP A 141 2.87 -0.33 -24.80
#